data_AF-A0A958CIG9-F1
#
_entry.id   AF-A0A958CIG9-F1
#
_cell.length_a   1.000
_cell.length_b   1.000
_cell.length_c   1.000
_cell.angle_alpha   90.00
_cell.angle_beta   90.00
_cell.angle_gamma   90.00
#
_symmetry.space_group_name_H-M   'P 1'
#
loop_
_entity.id
_entity.type
_entity.pdbx_description
1 polymer ?
#
loop_
_entity_poly.entity_id
_entity_poly.type
_entity_poly.pdbx_seq_one_letter_code
_entity_poly.pdbx_strand_id
1 'polypeptide(L)'
;TVELRDFSFAAISQAFHAFGLDLRPDAVMVAVFDHGNAPPDVSDRQFRLDYLADRLRSETRLSTFAFPAHQTPTIMTRLQAVVDSASDVTAPLLVMDTAPAAVLGALCDPAVAAQPDAMIVNVGNFHCLAFQYRHGQFMRLFEHHTGLLTAAELEIWLRQLASGEITHQEVFAEHGHGALVLDRTPVLPQFVAVTGPRRAMLAASTLPTYFAVPYGDQMLAGCWGMIRAAADHLPDQRDEILAALAGDEAKPLW
;
A
#
# COMPACT_ATOMS: atom_id res chain seq x y z
N THR A 1 -24.20 -23.84 -10.62
CA THR A 1 -23.57 -23.31 -9.39
C THR A 1 -22.80 -22.07 -9.76
N VAL A 2 -22.89 -20.97 -9.00
CA VAL A 2 -22.06 -19.78 -9.22
C VAL A 2 -20.87 -19.90 -8.28
N GLU A 3 -19.66 -19.84 -8.83
CA GLU A 3 -18.43 -19.82 -8.04
C GLU A 3 -17.98 -18.38 -7.85
N LEU A 4 -17.73 -17.98 -6.60
CA LEU A 4 -17.22 -16.64 -6.27
C LEU A 4 -15.70 -16.74 -6.10
N ARG A 5 -14.95 -15.85 -6.76
CA ARG A 5 -13.49 -15.79 -6.70
C ARG A 5 -13.04 -14.34 -6.55
N ASP A 6 -11.98 -14.12 -5.77
CA ASP A 6 -11.34 -12.81 -5.65
C ASP A 6 -10.35 -12.55 -6.80
N PHE A 7 -9.85 -13.60 -7.44
CA PHE A 7 -8.96 -13.51 -8.60
C PHE A 7 -9.26 -14.63 -9.63
N SER A 8 -9.12 -14.31 -10.91
CA SER A 8 -9.34 -15.25 -12.01
C SER A 8 -8.32 -15.02 -13.12
N PHE A 9 -7.21 -15.77 -13.06
CA PHE A 9 -6.16 -15.67 -14.07
C PHE A 9 -6.68 -16.09 -15.45
N ALA A 10 -7.49 -17.15 -15.52
CA ALA A 10 -8.18 -17.56 -16.74
C ALA A 10 -8.98 -16.43 -17.41
N ALA A 11 -9.74 -15.64 -16.65
CA ALA A 11 -10.52 -14.53 -17.22
C ALA A 11 -9.61 -13.41 -17.76
N ILE A 12 -8.52 -13.10 -17.04
CA ILE A 12 -7.53 -12.10 -17.48
C ILE A 12 -6.82 -12.62 -18.75
N SER A 13 -6.35 -13.86 -18.75
CA SER A 13 -5.72 -14.50 -19.91
C SER A 13 -6.65 -14.52 -21.13
N GLN A 14 -7.94 -14.81 -20.94
CA GLN A 14 -8.93 -14.74 -22.01
C GLN A 14 -9.10 -13.32 -22.58
N ALA A 15 -9.03 -12.29 -21.74
CA ALA A 15 -9.08 -10.91 -22.20
C ALA A 15 -7.86 -10.55 -23.07
N PHE A 16 -6.65 -11.00 -22.70
CA PHE A 16 -5.44 -10.83 -23.52
C PHE A 16 -5.52 -11.63 -24.84
N HIS A 17 -6.03 -12.86 -24.79
CA HIS A 17 -6.22 -13.69 -25.96
C HIS A 17 -7.18 -13.06 -26.99
N ALA A 18 -8.16 -12.26 -26.54
CA ALA A 18 -9.04 -11.51 -27.44
C ALA A 18 -8.28 -10.49 -28.32
N PHE A 19 -7.07 -10.08 -27.91
CA PHE A 19 -6.15 -9.24 -28.68
C PHE A 19 -5.01 -10.05 -29.35
N GLY A 20 -5.09 -11.39 -29.36
CA GLY A 20 -4.06 -12.26 -29.94
C GLY A 20 -2.79 -12.37 -29.11
N LEU A 21 -2.84 -12.00 -27.83
CA LEU A 21 -1.71 -12.08 -26.90
C LEU A 21 -1.84 -13.31 -26.01
N ASP A 22 -0.80 -14.14 -25.97
CA ASP A 22 -0.66 -15.24 -25.02
C ASP A 22 -0.02 -14.73 -23.73
N LEU A 23 -0.78 -14.67 -22.64
CA LEU A 23 -0.34 -14.08 -21.38
C LEU A 23 0.58 -15.04 -20.62
N ARG A 24 1.89 -14.79 -20.65
CA ARG A 24 2.93 -15.57 -19.98
C ARG A 24 3.79 -14.69 -19.06
N PRO A 25 3.29 -14.29 -17.89
CA PRO A 25 4.05 -13.43 -16.98
C PRO A 25 5.13 -14.24 -16.24
N ASP A 26 6.28 -13.62 -15.98
CA ASP A 26 7.33 -14.20 -15.14
C ASP A 26 6.95 -14.23 -13.65
N ALA A 27 6.01 -13.38 -13.24
CA ALA A 27 5.40 -13.39 -11.91
C ALA A 27 4.01 -12.75 -11.94
N VAL A 28 3.14 -13.18 -11.05
CA VAL A 28 1.81 -12.58 -10.81
C VAL A 28 1.80 -11.93 -9.44
N MET A 29 1.27 -10.72 -9.38
CA MET A 29 1.16 -9.94 -8.14
C MET A 29 -0.28 -9.47 -7.99
N VAL A 30 -0.87 -9.72 -6.82
CA VAL A 30 -2.26 -9.33 -6.54
C VAL A 30 -2.34 -8.63 -5.19
N ALA A 31 -2.87 -7.41 -5.18
CA ALA A 31 -3.12 -6.66 -3.96
C ALA A 31 -4.61 -6.70 -3.60
N VAL A 32 -4.94 -7.02 -2.35
CA VAL A 32 -6.30 -6.87 -1.79
C VAL A 32 -6.25 -6.20 -0.43
N PHE A 33 -7.32 -5.52 -0.04
CA PHE A 33 -7.39 -4.90 1.29
C PHE A 33 -7.87 -5.95 2.30
N ASP A 34 -7.09 -6.26 3.33
CA ASP A 34 -7.40 -7.32 4.29
C ASP A 34 -7.25 -6.83 5.75
N HIS A 35 -8.34 -6.79 6.52
CA HIS A 35 -8.28 -6.49 7.95
C HIS A 35 -7.64 -7.62 8.76
N GLY A 36 -7.58 -8.82 8.19
CA GLY A 36 -7.32 -10.06 8.87
C GLY A 36 -8.55 -10.56 9.65
N ASN A 37 -8.46 -11.80 10.13
CA ASN A 37 -9.53 -12.51 10.80
C ASN A 37 -9.37 -12.39 12.32
N ALA A 38 -9.92 -11.31 12.89
CA ALA A 38 -9.86 -11.06 14.31
C ALA A 38 -10.61 -12.16 15.09
N PRO A 39 -10.11 -12.57 16.27
CA PRO A 39 -10.88 -13.39 17.20
C PRO A 39 -12.21 -12.72 17.60
N PRO A 40 -13.25 -13.47 18.00
CA PRO A 40 -14.60 -12.92 18.27
C PRO A 40 -14.67 -11.81 19.32
N ASP A 41 -13.71 -11.75 20.24
CA ASP A 41 -13.61 -10.77 21.33
C ASP A 41 -12.69 -9.58 21.01
N VAL A 42 -12.12 -9.54 19.80
CA VAL A 42 -11.21 -8.49 19.35
C VAL A 42 -11.86 -7.69 18.23
N SER A 43 -11.81 -6.35 18.34
CA SER A 43 -12.26 -5.46 17.28
C SER A 43 -11.38 -5.63 16.02
N ASP A 44 -11.99 -5.81 14.84
CA ASP A 44 -11.27 -5.87 13.55
C ASP A 44 -10.34 -4.65 13.35
N ARG A 45 -10.77 -3.48 13.84
CA ARG A 45 -9.99 -2.24 13.79
C ARG A 45 -8.69 -2.34 14.60
N GLN A 46 -8.81 -2.91 15.80
CA GLN A 46 -7.68 -3.11 16.71
C GLN A 46 -6.74 -4.18 16.14
N PHE A 47 -7.31 -5.32 15.72
CA PHE A 47 -6.56 -6.42 15.15
C PHE A 47 -5.72 -6.00 13.94
N ARG A 48 -6.31 -5.22 13.03
CA ARG A 48 -5.59 -4.67 11.87
C ARG A 48 -4.44 -3.78 12.28
N LEU A 49 -4.63 -2.86 13.24
CA LEU A 49 -3.55 -1.98 13.67
C LEU A 49 -2.43 -2.76 14.37
N ASP A 50 -2.77 -3.71 15.22
CA ASP A 50 -1.80 -4.57 15.90
C ASP A 50 -0.97 -5.35 14.89
N TYR A 51 -1.60 -5.92 13.86
CA TYR A 51 -0.91 -6.59 12.76
C TYR A 51 0.06 -5.64 12.02
N LEU A 52 -0.39 -4.43 11.65
CA LEU A 52 0.49 -3.44 11.01
C LEU A 52 1.67 -3.08 11.93
N ALA A 53 1.41 -2.90 13.22
CA ALA A 53 2.41 -2.55 14.22
C ALA A 53 3.45 -3.65 14.41
N ASP A 54 3.02 -4.91 14.53
CA ASP A 54 3.93 -6.03 14.75
C ASP A 54 4.84 -6.26 13.53
N ARG A 55 4.31 -6.18 12.32
CA ARG A 55 5.12 -6.27 11.09
C ARG A 55 6.13 -5.13 10.99
N LEU A 56 5.72 -3.89 11.25
CA LEU A 56 6.58 -2.71 11.13
C LEU A 56 7.62 -2.57 12.24
N ARG A 57 7.36 -3.14 13.43
CA ARG A 57 8.36 -3.25 14.50
C ARG A 57 9.42 -4.31 14.17
N SER A 58 9.03 -5.38 13.48
CA SER A 58 9.94 -6.42 13.01
C SER A 58 10.80 -5.93 11.83
N GLU A 59 10.18 -5.30 10.85
CA GLU A 59 10.82 -4.82 9.63
C GLU A 59 10.10 -3.56 9.15
N THR A 60 10.80 -2.43 9.20
CA THR A 60 10.24 -1.10 8.88
C THR A 60 9.93 -0.89 7.40
N ARG A 61 10.40 -1.78 6.52
CA ARG A 61 10.12 -1.73 5.07
C ARG A 61 8.69 -2.19 4.77
N LEU A 62 7.97 -1.43 3.94
CA LEU A 62 6.59 -1.78 3.56
C LEU A 62 6.47 -3.09 2.78
N SER A 63 7.52 -3.56 2.11
CA SER A 63 7.54 -4.87 1.46
C SER A 63 7.41 -6.04 2.44
N THR A 64 7.52 -5.80 3.75
CA THR A 64 7.12 -6.75 4.80
C THR A 64 5.66 -7.17 4.69
N PHE A 65 4.79 -6.39 4.03
CA PHE A 65 3.38 -6.76 3.85
C PHE A 65 3.12 -7.60 2.60
N ALA A 66 4.14 -7.87 1.78
CA ALA A 66 4.06 -8.75 0.63
C ALA A 66 4.49 -10.17 1.01
N PHE A 67 3.81 -11.16 0.43
CA PHE A 67 4.01 -12.57 0.72
C PHE A 67 4.06 -13.37 -0.58
N PRO A 68 5.07 -14.24 -0.76
CA PRO A 68 4.93 -15.38 -1.65
C PRO A 68 3.71 -16.20 -1.22
N ALA A 69 2.96 -16.76 -2.16
CA ALA A 69 1.68 -17.44 -1.89
C ALA A 69 1.74 -18.49 -0.77
N HIS A 70 2.84 -19.24 -0.68
CA HIS A 70 3.05 -20.29 0.34
C HIS A 70 3.41 -19.75 1.75
N GLN A 71 3.62 -18.44 1.88
CA GLN A 71 3.96 -17.77 3.14
C GLN A 71 2.87 -16.79 3.59
N THR A 72 1.74 -16.73 2.88
CA THR A 72 0.60 -15.90 3.25
C THR A 72 0.11 -16.28 4.65
N PRO A 73 0.00 -15.32 5.59
CA PRO A 73 -0.48 -15.61 6.93
C PRO A 73 -1.93 -16.10 6.89
N THR A 74 -2.24 -17.19 7.59
CA THR A 74 -3.60 -17.76 7.65
C THR A 74 -4.64 -16.80 8.24
N ILE A 75 -4.20 -15.83 9.03
CA ILE A 75 -5.05 -14.76 9.55
C ILE A 75 -5.50 -13.78 8.45
N MET A 76 -4.85 -13.72 7.29
CA MET A 76 -5.18 -12.83 6.18
C MET A 76 -6.09 -13.54 5.18
N THR A 77 -7.38 -13.61 5.52
CA THR A 77 -8.34 -14.45 4.79
C THR A 77 -8.63 -14.01 3.36
N ARG A 78 -8.53 -12.72 3.03
CA ARG A 78 -8.73 -12.23 1.66
C ARG A 78 -7.47 -12.44 0.82
N LEU A 79 -6.29 -12.28 1.43
CA LEU A 79 -5.04 -12.70 0.77
C LEU A 79 -5.06 -14.22 0.50
N GLN A 80 -5.55 -15.01 1.45
CA GLN A 80 -5.71 -16.45 1.26
C GLN A 80 -6.72 -16.79 0.17
N ALA A 81 -7.86 -16.10 0.11
CA ALA A 81 -8.85 -16.29 -0.95
C ALA A 81 -8.28 -16.03 -2.35
N VAL A 82 -7.42 -15.02 -2.50
CA VAL A 82 -6.67 -14.79 -3.75
C VAL A 82 -5.77 -15.98 -4.07
N VAL A 83 -4.95 -16.44 -3.11
CA VAL A 83 -4.05 -17.60 -3.29
C VAL A 83 -4.84 -18.84 -3.71
N ASP A 84 -5.95 -19.14 -3.03
CA ASP A 84 -6.79 -20.29 -3.29
C ASP A 84 -7.42 -20.22 -4.69
N SER A 85 -7.79 -19.02 -5.15
CA SER A 85 -8.37 -18.80 -6.48
C SER A 85 -7.35 -18.76 -7.63
N ALA A 86 -6.05 -18.75 -7.32
CA ALA A 86 -4.96 -18.64 -8.29
C ALA A 86 -4.32 -19.99 -8.68
N SER A 87 -5.03 -21.10 -8.48
CA SER A 87 -4.52 -22.46 -8.77
C SER A 87 -4.09 -22.70 -10.22
N ASP A 88 -4.57 -21.87 -11.16
CA ASP A 88 -4.24 -21.89 -12.59
C ASP A 88 -3.01 -21.04 -12.95
N VAL A 89 -2.42 -20.34 -11.97
CA VAL A 89 -1.19 -19.56 -12.17
C VAL A 89 0.03 -20.47 -12.00
N THR A 90 0.85 -20.58 -13.05
CA THR A 90 2.10 -21.36 -13.02
C THR A 90 3.32 -20.55 -12.62
N ALA A 91 3.24 -19.22 -12.70
CA ALA A 91 4.30 -18.30 -12.31
C ALA A 91 4.31 -18.06 -10.78
N PRO A 92 5.43 -17.60 -10.20
CA PRO A 92 5.45 -17.11 -8.82
C PRO A 92 4.31 -16.12 -8.55
N LEU A 93 3.54 -16.38 -7.48
CA LEU A 93 2.46 -15.51 -7.02
C LEU A 93 2.88 -14.77 -5.75
N LEU A 94 2.74 -13.44 -5.78
CA LEU A 94 2.84 -12.58 -4.61
C LEU A 94 1.51 -11.92 -4.29
N VAL A 95 1.18 -11.86 -3.00
CA VAL A 95 0.01 -11.14 -2.49
C VAL A 95 0.41 -10.10 -1.44
N MET A 96 -0.31 -8.97 -1.38
CA MET A 96 -0.01 -7.89 -0.45
C MET A 96 -1.28 -7.10 -0.09
N ASP A 97 -1.26 -6.40 1.05
CA ASP A 97 -2.28 -5.40 1.34
C ASP A 97 -2.18 -4.19 0.37
N THR A 98 -3.31 -3.79 -0.21
CA THR A 98 -3.41 -2.61 -1.09
C THR A 98 -2.90 -1.30 -0.50
N ALA A 99 -3.06 -1.07 0.80
CA ALA A 99 -2.69 0.20 1.42
C ALA A 99 -1.16 0.42 1.46
N PRO A 100 -0.35 -0.51 2.02
CA PRO A 100 1.10 -0.41 1.92
C PRO A 100 1.59 -0.53 0.47
N ALA A 101 0.89 -1.27 -0.42
CA ALA A 101 1.22 -1.28 -1.85
C ALA A 101 1.07 0.12 -2.48
N ALA A 102 -0.04 0.82 -2.23
CA ALA A 102 -0.26 2.17 -2.77
C ALA A 102 0.78 3.18 -2.28
N VAL A 103 1.19 3.09 -1.01
CA VAL A 103 2.22 3.95 -0.43
C VAL A 103 3.60 3.63 -0.99
N LEU A 104 3.93 2.34 -1.12
CA LEU A 104 5.19 1.89 -1.71
C LEU A 104 5.30 2.31 -3.18
N GLY A 105 4.20 2.27 -3.94
CA GLY A 105 4.21 2.74 -5.32
C GLY A 105 4.19 4.24 -5.47
N ALA A 106 3.69 5.01 -4.49
CA ALA A 106 3.86 6.46 -4.48
C ALA A 106 5.34 6.86 -4.40
N LEU A 107 6.20 6.04 -3.77
CA LEU A 107 7.66 6.24 -3.76
C LEU A 107 8.32 6.01 -5.14
N CYS A 108 7.59 5.45 -6.11
CA CYS A 108 8.08 5.34 -7.49
C CYS A 108 7.88 6.63 -8.30
N ASP A 109 7.21 7.64 -7.73
CA ASP A 109 7.19 8.98 -8.31
C ASP A 109 8.53 9.69 -7.99
N PRO A 110 9.29 10.17 -9.00
CA PRO A 110 10.58 10.81 -8.77
C PRO A 110 10.53 12.02 -7.81
N ALA A 111 9.44 12.78 -7.82
CA ALA A 111 9.28 13.92 -6.94
C ALA A 111 9.06 13.49 -5.49
N VAL A 112 8.40 12.35 -5.26
CA VAL A 112 8.23 11.77 -3.93
C VAL A 112 9.52 11.08 -3.46
N ALA A 113 10.20 10.34 -4.34
CA ALA A 113 11.46 9.65 -4.05
C ALA A 113 12.58 10.60 -3.61
N ALA A 114 12.57 11.84 -4.13
CA ALA A 114 13.53 12.89 -3.75
C ALA A 114 13.31 13.47 -2.34
N GLN A 115 12.26 13.05 -1.63
CA GLN A 115 11.82 13.63 -0.35
C GLN A 115 12.00 12.60 0.78
N PRO A 116 13.18 12.55 1.43
CA PRO A 116 13.46 11.55 2.46
C PRO A 116 12.57 11.68 3.72
N ASP A 117 11.96 12.85 3.92
CA ASP A 117 11.10 13.18 5.05
C ASP A 117 9.62 13.30 4.64
N ALA A 118 9.23 12.72 3.49
CA ALA A 118 7.87 12.81 2.98
C ALA A 118 6.84 12.21 3.96
N MET A 119 5.67 12.84 4.00
CA MET A 119 4.45 12.19 4.44
C MET A 119 3.71 11.67 3.20
N ILE A 120 3.31 10.41 3.20
CA ILE A 120 2.57 9.80 2.08
C ILE A 120 1.18 9.40 2.56
N VAL A 121 0.15 9.93 1.92
CA VAL A 121 -1.26 9.76 2.29
C VAL A 121 -2.00 9.06 1.16
N ASN A 122 -2.53 7.88 1.43
CA ASN A 122 -3.46 7.20 0.54
C ASN A 122 -4.90 7.47 1.00
N VAL A 123 -5.62 8.32 0.27
CA VAL A 123 -7.04 8.59 0.52
C VAL A 123 -7.88 7.62 -0.32
N GLY A 124 -8.06 6.41 0.20
CA GLY A 124 -8.83 5.33 -0.41
C GLY A 124 -10.34 5.56 -0.34
N ASN A 125 -11.11 4.69 -1.00
CA ASN A 125 -12.57 4.77 -0.98
C ASN A 125 -13.14 4.61 0.45
N PHE A 126 -12.67 3.56 1.14
CA PHE A 126 -13.13 3.19 2.48
C PHE A 126 -12.11 3.51 3.58
N HIS A 127 -10.81 3.45 3.29
CA HIS A 127 -9.74 3.67 4.27
C HIS A 127 -8.80 4.78 3.80
N CYS A 128 -8.40 5.63 4.74
CA CYS A 128 -7.38 6.65 4.59
C CYS A 128 -6.21 6.28 5.48
N LEU A 129 -5.02 6.14 4.88
CA LEU A 129 -3.80 5.85 5.61
C LEU A 129 -2.76 6.93 5.32
N ALA A 130 -1.99 7.32 6.34
CA ALA A 130 -0.86 8.22 6.19
C ALA A 130 0.38 7.63 6.84
N PHE A 131 1.51 7.68 6.13
CA PHE A 131 2.82 7.17 6.56
C PHE A 131 3.80 8.34 6.57
N GLN A 132 4.51 8.53 7.69
CA GLN A 132 5.55 9.56 7.81
C GLN A 132 6.92 8.90 7.78
N TYR A 133 7.83 9.49 6.99
CA TYR A 133 9.22 9.09 6.90
C TYR A 133 10.15 10.18 7.46
N ARG A 134 11.36 9.79 7.85
CA ARG A 134 12.49 10.69 8.11
C ARG A 134 13.79 10.02 7.71
N HIS A 135 14.62 10.72 6.92
CA HIS A 135 15.85 10.19 6.32
C HIS A 135 15.60 8.86 5.57
N GLY A 136 14.45 8.74 4.92
CA GLY A 136 14.01 7.54 4.21
C GLY A 136 13.55 6.38 5.11
N GLN A 137 13.50 6.57 6.43
CA GLN A 137 13.06 5.54 7.39
C GLN A 137 11.62 5.79 7.84
N PHE A 138 10.83 4.73 7.92
CA PHE A 138 9.47 4.79 8.44
C PHE A 138 9.46 5.22 9.92
N MET A 139 8.59 6.16 10.29
CA MET A 139 8.47 6.66 11.67
C MET A 139 7.16 6.28 12.34
N ARG A 140 6.05 6.45 11.62
CA ARG A 140 4.70 6.40 12.18
C ARG A 140 3.65 6.36 11.08
N LEU A 141 2.48 5.84 11.42
CA LEU A 141 1.29 5.87 10.57
C LEU A 141 0.03 6.08 11.38
N PHE A 142 -1.05 6.45 10.69
CA PHE A 142 -2.41 6.18 11.17
C PHE A 142 -3.26 5.61 10.05
N GLU A 143 -4.34 4.95 10.45
CA GLU A 143 -5.40 4.51 9.56
C GLU A 143 -6.78 4.90 10.12
N HIS A 144 -7.63 5.41 9.22
CA HIS A 144 -9.00 5.83 9.52
C HIS A 144 -9.96 5.41 8.41
N HIS A 145 -11.25 5.33 8.71
CA HIS A 145 -12.28 5.22 7.68
C HIS A 145 -12.43 6.53 6.91
N THR A 146 -12.24 6.52 5.58
CA THR A 146 -12.37 7.72 4.74
C THR A 146 -13.79 8.29 4.78
N GLY A 147 -14.81 7.45 4.96
CA GLY A 147 -16.21 7.87 5.05
C GLY A 147 -16.52 8.73 6.28
N LEU A 148 -15.66 8.69 7.30
CA LEU A 148 -15.81 9.42 8.55
C LEU A 148 -14.85 10.61 8.67
N LEU A 149 -14.19 10.98 7.55
CA LEU A 149 -13.29 12.12 7.50
C LEU A 149 -13.83 13.20 6.58
N THR A 150 -13.88 14.42 7.11
CA THR A 150 -13.88 15.65 6.32
C THR A 150 -12.44 16.04 5.93
N ALA A 151 -12.31 16.95 4.96
CA ALA A 151 -11.01 17.50 4.58
C ALA A 151 -10.28 18.18 5.75
N ALA A 152 -11.03 18.90 6.59
CA ALA A 152 -10.48 19.60 7.75
C ALA A 152 -9.99 18.62 8.83
N GLU A 153 -10.77 17.58 9.14
CA GLU A 153 -10.37 16.53 10.09
C GLU A 153 -9.13 15.78 9.60
N LEU A 154 -9.09 15.42 8.31
CA LEU A 154 -7.89 14.79 7.74
C LEU A 154 -6.67 15.70 7.89
N GLU A 155 -6.79 17.01 7.61
CA GLU A 155 -5.66 17.93 7.79
C GLU A 155 -5.18 17.99 9.26
N ILE A 156 -6.11 17.97 10.23
CA ILE A 156 -5.77 17.92 11.66
C ILE A 156 -4.99 16.64 11.98
N TRP A 157 -5.46 15.48 11.52
CA TRP A 157 -4.76 14.21 11.73
C TRP A 157 -3.37 14.19 11.10
N LEU A 158 -3.22 14.72 9.90
CA LEU A 158 -1.91 14.82 9.24
C LEU A 158 -0.97 15.73 10.04
N ARG A 159 -1.46 16.84 10.62
CA ARG A 159 -0.63 17.71 11.48
C ARG A 159 -0.24 17.03 12.79
N GLN A 160 -1.15 16.29 13.42
CA GLN A 160 -0.84 15.52 14.63
C GLN A 160 0.12 14.36 14.35
N LEU A 161 -0.02 13.70 13.19
CA LEU A 161 0.97 12.73 12.73
C LEU A 161 2.32 13.41 12.54
N ALA A 162 2.38 14.59 11.92
CA ALA A 162 3.61 15.34 11.73
C ALA A 162 4.27 15.78 13.05
N SER A 163 3.49 16.14 14.08
CA SER A 163 4.03 16.52 15.39
C SER A 163 4.51 15.32 16.23
N GLY A 164 3.99 14.11 15.97
CA GLY A 164 4.26 12.93 16.80
C GLY A 164 3.37 12.82 18.04
N GLU A 165 2.39 13.71 18.16
CA GLU A 165 1.43 13.75 19.28
C GLU A 165 0.22 12.85 19.04
N ILE A 166 -0.04 12.44 17.78
CA ILE A 166 -1.15 11.53 17.46
C ILE A 166 -1.10 10.27 18.35
N THR A 167 -2.23 9.92 18.96
CA THR A 167 -2.34 8.70 19.76
C THR A 167 -3.27 7.68 19.11
N HIS A 168 -3.01 6.41 19.41
CA HIS A 168 -3.91 5.33 19.03
C HIS A 168 -5.33 5.56 19.57
N GLN A 169 -5.43 5.96 20.84
CA GLN A 169 -6.71 6.13 21.53
C GLN A 169 -7.59 7.19 20.88
N GLU A 170 -7.03 8.33 20.48
CA GLU A 170 -7.79 9.42 19.83
C GLU A 170 -8.32 8.98 18.47
N VAL A 171 -7.47 8.39 17.62
CA VAL A 171 -7.88 7.91 16.29
C VAL A 171 -8.91 6.78 16.42
N PHE A 172 -8.75 5.88 17.39
CA PHE A 172 -9.67 4.76 17.60
C PHE A 172 -11.03 5.21 18.17
N ALA A 173 -11.04 6.24 19.02
CA ALA A 173 -12.25 6.84 19.58
C ALA A 173 -13.11 7.50 18.51
N GLU A 174 -12.49 8.10 17.49
CA GLU A 174 -13.16 8.68 16.31
C GLU A 174 -13.52 7.62 15.24
N HIS A 175 -13.67 6.36 15.65
CA HIS A 175 -14.00 5.22 14.78
C HIS A 175 -12.95 4.88 13.71
N GLY A 176 -11.72 5.39 13.81
CA GLY A 176 -10.57 4.93 13.02
C GLY A 176 -9.98 3.60 13.48
N HIS A 177 -8.96 3.11 12.78
CA HIS A 177 -8.23 1.89 13.15
C HIS A 177 -7.19 2.18 14.22
N GLY A 178 -6.59 3.36 14.17
CA GLY A 178 -5.69 3.89 15.18
C GLY A 178 -4.39 4.38 14.57
N ALA A 179 -3.40 4.63 15.44
CA ALA A 179 -2.10 5.15 15.05
C ALA A 179 -0.96 4.32 15.66
N LEU A 180 0.12 4.18 14.89
CA LEU A 180 1.38 3.60 15.34
C LEU A 180 2.44 4.69 15.31
N VAL A 181 3.09 4.92 16.45
CA VAL A 181 4.19 5.89 16.58
C VAL A 181 5.43 5.18 17.10
N LEU A 182 6.37 4.87 16.19
CA LEU A 182 7.68 4.30 16.57
C LEU A 182 8.67 5.40 16.95
N ASP A 183 8.55 6.57 16.33
CA ASP A 183 9.34 7.76 16.63
C ASP A 183 8.43 8.99 16.82
N ARG A 184 8.57 9.65 17.98
CA ARG A 184 7.80 10.85 18.37
C ARG A 184 8.44 12.16 17.95
N THR A 185 9.64 12.13 17.37
CA THR A 185 10.33 13.35 16.92
C THR A 185 9.42 14.13 15.95
N PRO A 186 9.18 15.43 16.19
CA PRO A 186 8.41 16.24 15.26
C PRO A 186 9.12 16.35 13.90
N VAL A 187 8.35 16.23 12.82
CA VAL A 187 8.82 16.45 11.44
C VAL A 187 7.85 17.41 10.80
N LEU A 188 8.33 18.55 10.30
CA LEU A 188 7.46 19.50 9.62
C LEU A 188 6.95 18.86 8.33
N PRO A 189 5.64 18.90 8.04
CA PRO A 189 5.09 18.31 6.81
C PRO A 189 5.38 19.25 5.64
N GLN A 190 6.64 19.33 5.21
CA GLN A 190 7.07 20.19 4.09
C GLN A 190 6.70 19.60 2.73
N PHE A 191 6.41 18.30 2.69
CA PHE A 191 5.99 17.59 1.49
C PHE A 191 5.00 16.48 1.87
N VAL A 192 3.75 16.62 1.42
CA VAL A 192 2.68 15.62 1.66
C VAL A 192 2.28 15.01 0.32
N ALA A 193 2.84 13.83 -0.01
CA ALA A 193 2.45 13.07 -1.18
C ALA A 193 1.04 12.49 -0.99
N VAL A 194 0.14 12.69 -1.95
CA VAL A 194 -1.24 12.23 -1.89
C VAL A 194 -1.52 11.27 -3.06
N THR A 195 -2.03 10.09 -2.73
CA THR A 195 -2.53 9.09 -3.68
C THR A 195 -3.93 8.63 -3.27
N GLY A 196 -4.55 7.79 -4.09
CA GLY A 196 -5.85 7.19 -3.83
C GLY A 196 -7.02 7.90 -4.55
N PRO A 197 -8.13 7.18 -4.79
CA PRO A 197 -9.27 7.67 -5.56
C PRO A 197 -9.98 8.88 -4.94
N ARG A 198 -9.90 9.07 -3.62
CA ARG A 198 -10.53 10.18 -2.90
C ARG A 198 -9.56 11.32 -2.58
N ARG A 199 -8.39 11.37 -3.24
CA ARG A 199 -7.34 12.38 -3.05
C ARG A 199 -7.82 13.83 -3.14
N ALA A 200 -8.90 14.11 -3.88
CA ALA A 200 -9.50 15.44 -3.97
C ALA A 200 -9.90 16.04 -2.60
N MET A 201 -10.06 15.21 -1.55
CA MET A 201 -10.23 15.65 -0.17
C MET A 201 -9.11 16.59 0.31
N LEU A 202 -7.90 16.47 -0.24
CA LEU A 202 -6.75 17.31 0.10
C LEU A 202 -6.43 18.40 -0.93
N ALA A 203 -7.25 18.58 -1.98
CA ALA A 203 -6.98 19.53 -3.07
C ALA A 203 -6.94 21.00 -2.61
N ALA A 204 -7.68 21.34 -1.56
CA ALA A 204 -7.71 22.67 -0.96
C ALA A 204 -7.05 22.71 0.42
N SER A 205 -6.24 21.69 0.76
CA SER A 205 -5.52 21.66 2.03
C SER A 205 -4.50 22.79 2.10
N THR A 206 -4.25 23.29 3.31
CA THR A 206 -3.19 24.27 3.55
C THR A 206 -1.83 23.63 3.79
N LEU A 207 -1.75 22.29 3.82
CA LEU A 207 -0.49 21.56 3.78
C LEU A 207 0.14 21.62 2.37
N PRO A 208 1.47 21.53 2.24
CA PRO A 208 2.15 21.48 0.94
C PRO A 208 1.94 20.11 0.28
N THR A 209 0.74 19.92 -0.28
CA THR A 209 0.34 18.66 -0.92
C THR A 209 0.92 18.51 -2.31
N TYR A 210 1.43 17.33 -2.62
CA TYR A 210 1.82 16.90 -3.96
C TYR A 210 1.01 15.67 -4.35
N PHE A 211 0.29 15.73 -5.47
CA PHE A 211 -0.50 14.59 -5.94
C PHE A 211 0.38 13.63 -6.73
N ALA A 212 0.76 12.51 -6.11
CA ALA A 212 1.68 11.53 -6.71
C ALA A 212 1.09 10.88 -7.96
N VAL A 213 1.93 10.75 -8.99
CA VAL A 213 1.60 10.15 -10.29
C VAL A 213 2.75 9.24 -10.74
N PRO A 214 3.02 8.13 -10.02
CA PRO A 214 4.11 7.21 -10.36
C PRO A 214 3.91 6.67 -11.79
N TYR A 215 4.94 6.82 -12.62
CA TYR A 215 4.95 6.46 -14.05
C TYR A 215 3.74 6.97 -14.85
N GLY A 216 3.20 8.14 -14.48
CA GLY A 216 2.15 8.80 -15.25
C GLY A 216 0.71 8.39 -14.91
N ASP A 217 0.50 7.44 -13.99
CA ASP A 217 -0.85 7.06 -13.56
C ASP A 217 -0.96 6.78 -12.05
N GLN A 218 -1.69 7.64 -11.35
CA GLN A 218 -1.97 7.49 -9.93
C GLN A 218 -2.78 6.21 -9.62
N MET A 219 -3.68 5.80 -10.50
CA MET A 219 -4.52 4.61 -10.28
C MET A 219 -3.70 3.32 -10.30
N LEU A 220 -2.48 3.37 -10.88
CA LEU A 220 -1.53 2.27 -10.90
C LEU A 220 -0.52 2.30 -9.74
N ALA A 221 -0.62 3.25 -8.80
CA ALA A 221 0.30 3.33 -7.66
C ALA A 221 0.37 1.99 -6.90
N GLY A 222 -0.76 1.33 -6.64
CA GLY A 222 -0.76 0.01 -6.01
C GLY A 222 0.02 -1.03 -6.82
N CYS A 223 -0.14 -1.05 -8.15
CA CYS A 223 0.56 -1.98 -9.05
C CYS A 223 2.08 -1.75 -9.01
N TRP A 224 2.53 -0.49 -9.05
CA TRP A 224 3.95 -0.15 -8.95
C TRP A 224 4.54 -0.51 -7.58
N GLY A 225 3.74 -0.35 -6.52
CA GLY A 225 4.11 -0.84 -5.19
C GLY A 225 4.29 -2.34 -5.12
N MET A 226 3.43 -3.12 -5.80
CA MET A 226 3.61 -4.56 -5.91
C MET A 226 4.91 -4.93 -6.61
N ILE A 227 5.22 -4.28 -7.74
CA ILE A 227 6.48 -4.50 -8.48
C ILE A 227 7.67 -4.16 -7.59
N ARG A 228 7.62 -3.02 -6.88
CA ARG A 228 8.67 -2.62 -5.95
C ARG A 228 8.84 -3.61 -4.81
N ALA A 229 7.75 -4.16 -4.25
CA ALA A 229 7.81 -5.18 -3.21
C ALA A 229 8.37 -6.50 -3.75
N ALA A 230 8.06 -6.87 -5.00
CA ALA A 230 8.55 -8.10 -5.61
C ALA A 230 10.07 -8.16 -5.69
N ALA A 231 10.76 -7.01 -5.84
CA ALA A 231 12.22 -6.95 -5.80
C ALA A 231 12.83 -7.51 -4.49
N ASP A 232 12.08 -7.55 -3.39
CA ASP A 232 12.53 -8.10 -2.11
C ASP A 232 12.24 -9.60 -1.93
N HIS A 233 11.37 -10.15 -2.78
CA HIS A 233 10.88 -11.53 -2.68
C HIS A 233 11.27 -12.39 -3.88
N LEU A 234 11.74 -11.77 -4.97
CA LEU A 234 12.22 -12.39 -6.20
C LEU A 234 13.71 -12.03 -6.39
N PRO A 235 14.64 -12.70 -5.66
CA PRO A 235 16.05 -12.30 -5.62
C PRO A 235 16.73 -12.38 -6.98
N ASP A 236 16.34 -13.33 -7.82
CA ASP A 236 16.92 -13.52 -9.16
C ASP A 236 16.52 -12.39 -10.13
N GLN A 237 15.37 -11.74 -9.90
CA GLN A 237 14.84 -10.64 -10.72
C GLN A 237 15.05 -9.27 -10.06
N ARG A 238 15.62 -9.23 -8.85
CA ARG A 238 15.71 -8.01 -8.03
C ARG A 238 16.37 -6.86 -8.77
N ASP A 239 17.57 -7.09 -9.31
CA ASP A 239 18.36 -6.01 -9.90
C ASP A 239 17.73 -5.49 -11.19
N GLU A 240 17.10 -6.38 -11.98
CA GLU A 240 16.32 -6.01 -13.17
C GLU A 240 15.10 -5.14 -12.79
N ILE A 241 14.31 -5.56 -11.80
CA ILE A 241 13.17 -4.78 -11.30
C ILE A 241 13.62 -3.40 -10.82
N LEU A 242 14.70 -3.33 -10.03
CA LEU A 242 15.18 -2.07 -9.48
C LEU A 242 15.73 -1.13 -10.57
N ALA A 243 16.45 -1.65 -11.56
CA ALA A 243 16.97 -0.87 -12.69
C ALA A 243 15.83 -0.33 -13.57
N ALA A 244 14.83 -1.17 -13.87
CA ALA A 244 13.65 -0.76 -14.62
C ALA A 244 12.87 0.34 -13.88
N LEU A 245 12.70 0.20 -12.57
CA LEU A 245 12.02 1.23 -11.76
C LEU A 245 12.82 2.54 -11.68
N ALA A 246 14.15 2.48 -11.66
CA ALA A 246 15.00 3.68 -11.66
C ALA A 246 14.99 4.43 -13.00
N GLY A 247 14.55 3.78 -14.09
CA GLY A 247 14.65 4.33 -15.45
C GLY A 247 16.09 4.30 -15.99
N ASP A 248 16.96 3.47 -15.42
CA ASP A 248 18.37 3.35 -15.81
C ASP A 248 18.54 2.60 -17.15
N GLU A 249 17.51 1.88 -17.60
CA GLU A 249 17.49 1.23 -18.90
C GLU A 249 17.05 2.21 -20.01
N ALA A 250 18.01 2.89 -20.62
CA ALA A 250 17.83 3.68 -21.84
C ALA A 250 17.64 2.81 -23.10
N LYS A 251 17.16 1.57 -22.96
CA LYS A 251 16.82 0.71 -24.09
C LYS A 251 15.33 0.83 -24.36
N PRO A 252 14.90 1.46 -25.46
CA PRO A 252 13.52 1.30 -25.89
C PRO A 252 13.21 -0.20 -26.05
N LEU A 253 11.97 -0.59 -25.77
CA LEU A 253 11.43 -1.93 -26.03
C LEU A 253 11.37 -2.26 -27.55
N TRP A 254 11.89 -1.37 -28.40
CA TRP A 254 11.92 -1.43 -29.86
C TRP A 254 13.28 -1.02 -30.42
#